data_AF-A0A4Z1L5X8-F1
#
_entry.id   AF-A0A4Z1L5X8-F1
#
_cell.length_a   1.000
_cell.length_b   1.000
_cell.length_c   1.000
_cell.angle_alpha   90.00
_cell.angle_beta   90.00
_cell.angle_gamma   90.00
#
_symmetry.space_group_name_H-M   'P 1'
#
loop_
_entity.id
_entity.type
_entity.pdbx_description
1 polymer ?
#
loop_
_entity_poly.entity_id
_entity_poly.type
_entity_poly.pdbx_seq_one_letter_code
_entity_poly.pdbx_strand_id
1 'polypeptide(L)'
;MYQKSIIPSTGLMRQFTLRGRSTISKDFVRRNVSTHSSVSIGKFVQEATNPTNKSQIYISRTHDPFINLSIEHYLLQKTPADSTVLFLYTNERSIVIGRNQNPWNEVNLGLLAQSPIGDVALVRRRSGGGTVFHDLGNVNYCVICPTSRFDRDKHAEMVVRALHKLGVDRAMVNARHDIVLKPTNVGTGGFKVFKVSGSAYKLTKERSLHHGTCLLNSPNIANIGKFLRSPAMRFITARGVESVSSSVTNVKIQNKAFEQAVVEEFSEMYGPKEPILLQEDVSEVPEISQGLEELTSSDWIFSQTPQFLFSADASIKNKNIQLPLPRNLPPDFKANFTARNGVIIEADVEYKENGETVQIGKDLVNKKIHEIEWNTFPSSFAKEPLKWFSRLFSHKFVYWRKQRKRDA
;
A
#
# COMPACT_ATOMS: atom_id res chain seq x y z
N MET A 1 -37.15 23.47 46.09
CA MET A 1 -38.40 22.72 46.35
C MET A 1 -38.03 21.25 46.28
N TYR A 2 -37.94 20.57 47.44
CA TYR A 2 -38.95 19.60 47.93
C TYR A 2 -39.14 18.43 46.94
N GLN A 3 -38.87 17.17 47.30
CA GLN A 3 -39.14 16.52 48.60
C GLN A 3 -38.02 15.54 49.05
N LYS A 4 -37.97 15.22 50.36
CA LYS A 4 -36.95 14.37 51.03
C LYS A 4 -37.42 12.91 51.22
N SER A 5 -36.49 11.95 51.32
CA SER A 5 -36.59 10.79 52.23
C SER A 5 -35.21 10.22 52.64
N ILE A 6 -35.10 9.74 53.88
CA ILE A 6 -33.87 9.36 54.63
C ILE A 6 -34.27 8.57 55.91
N ILE A 7 -33.43 7.86 56.69
CA ILE A 7 -31.95 7.83 56.73
C ILE A 7 -31.28 6.43 56.53
N PRO A 8 -31.25 5.45 57.47
CA PRO A 8 -29.97 4.72 57.67
C PRO A 8 -30.01 3.18 57.79
N SER A 9 -28.85 2.51 57.61
CA SER A 9 -28.02 1.99 58.73
C SER A 9 -27.05 0.83 58.40
N THR A 10 -25.84 0.92 58.98
CA THR A 10 -24.95 -0.16 59.46
C THR A 10 -24.52 -1.34 58.55
N GLY A 11 -23.25 -1.27 58.11
CA GLY A 11 -22.16 -2.18 58.54
C GLY A 11 -22.18 -3.68 58.18
N LEU A 12 -21.13 -4.14 57.48
CA LEU A 12 -20.05 -4.94 58.09
C LEU A 12 -18.88 -5.17 57.10
N MET A 13 -17.64 -5.17 57.60
CA MET A 13 -16.54 -5.88 56.93
C MET A 13 -16.84 -7.38 56.93
N ARG A 14 -16.63 -8.05 55.79
CA ARG A 14 -16.32 -9.48 55.76
C ARG A 14 -15.14 -9.75 54.84
N GLN A 15 -14.01 -10.11 55.45
CA GLN A 15 -12.99 -10.91 54.77
C GLN A 15 -13.63 -12.25 54.39
N PHE A 16 -13.52 -12.64 53.12
CA PHE A 16 -13.71 -14.02 52.71
C PHE A 16 -12.44 -14.53 52.04
N THR A 17 -11.61 -15.17 52.86
CA THR A 17 -10.46 -15.94 52.39
C THR A 17 -10.92 -17.37 52.15
N LEU A 18 -11.10 -17.78 50.89
CA LEU A 18 -11.22 -19.20 50.55
C LEU A 18 -10.25 -19.57 49.43
N ARG A 19 -9.55 -20.69 49.65
CA ARG A 19 -8.43 -21.14 48.83
C ARG A 19 -8.93 -21.88 47.59
N GLY A 20 -8.38 -21.53 46.43
CA GLY A 20 -8.53 -22.28 45.19
C GLY A 20 -7.21 -22.26 44.41
N ARG A 21 -6.21 -23.04 44.84
CA ARG A 21 -4.95 -23.19 44.09
C ARG A 21 -5.20 -24.09 42.87
N SER A 22 -5.22 -23.48 41.69
CA SER A 22 -4.77 -24.13 40.45
C SER A 22 -3.46 -23.44 40.06
N THR A 23 -2.34 -24.13 40.23
CA THR A 23 -0.99 -23.61 39.96
C THR A 23 -0.62 -23.83 38.50
N ILE A 24 -1.14 -22.98 37.61
CA ILE A 24 -0.52 -22.79 36.29
C ILE A 24 0.77 -21.99 36.50
N SER A 25 1.88 -22.54 36.04
CA SER A 25 3.24 -22.06 36.34
C SER A 25 3.43 -20.59 35.99
N LYS A 26 3.99 -19.83 36.95
CA LYS A 26 4.46 -18.45 36.75
C LYS A 26 5.87 -18.37 36.12
N ASP A 27 6.46 -19.50 35.75
CA ASP A 27 7.87 -19.60 35.34
C ASP A 27 8.10 -19.40 33.84
N PHE A 28 7.06 -19.14 33.06
CA PHE A 28 7.17 -18.88 31.61
C PHE A 28 7.44 -17.40 31.25
N VAL A 29 7.33 -16.46 32.19
CA VAL A 29 7.37 -15.00 31.91
C VAL A 29 8.74 -14.36 32.20
N ARG A 30 9.77 -15.15 32.55
CA ARG A 30 11.14 -14.65 32.78
C ARG A 30 12.23 -15.57 32.25
N ARG A 31 12.31 -15.74 30.93
CA ARG A 31 13.56 -16.15 30.25
C ARG A 31 13.79 -15.32 28.99
N ASN A 32 14.87 -14.56 29.04
CA ASN A 32 15.64 -14.03 27.91
C ASN A 32 14.85 -13.35 26.78
N VAL A 33 14.73 -12.02 26.87
CA VAL A 33 14.79 -11.19 25.66
C VAL A 33 16.21 -11.36 25.10
N SER A 34 16.38 -12.38 24.26
CA SER A 34 17.59 -12.57 23.47
C SER A 34 17.79 -11.33 22.60
N THR A 35 18.98 -10.74 22.65
CA THR A 35 19.43 -9.76 21.67
C THR A 35 19.48 -10.46 20.32
N HIS A 36 18.41 -10.37 19.53
CA HIS A 36 18.27 -11.12 18.29
C HIS A 36 19.42 -10.83 17.33
N SER A 37 20.33 -11.78 17.17
CA SER A 37 21.35 -11.74 16.15
C SER A 37 20.69 -11.83 14.77
N SER A 38 21.17 -11.02 13.83
CA SER A 38 20.77 -11.12 12.43
C SER A 38 21.09 -12.52 11.89
N VAL A 39 20.14 -13.11 11.17
CA VAL A 39 20.33 -14.41 10.53
C VAL A 39 21.13 -14.20 9.25
N SER A 40 22.20 -14.97 9.06
CA SER A 40 23.00 -14.89 7.83
C SER A 40 22.18 -15.27 6.60
N ILE A 41 22.49 -14.64 5.46
CA ILE A 41 21.83 -14.89 4.16
C ILE A 41 21.72 -16.39 3.85
N GLY A 42 22.81 -17.16 4.05
CA GLY A 42 22.81 -18.60 3.82
C GLY A 42 21.79 -19.37 4.68
N LYS A 43 21.65 -19.02 5.96
CA LYS A 43 20.64 -19.61 6.85
C LYS A 43 19.22 -19.18 6.47
N PHE A 44 19.02 -17.93 6.04
CA PHE A 44 17.71 -17.48 5.52
C PHE A 44 17.28 -18.32 4.30
N VAL A 45 18.15 -18.47 3.31
CA VAL A 45 17.88 -19.26 2.09
C VAL A 45 17.62 -20.74 2.43
N GLN A 46 18.43 -21.32 3.32
CA GLN A 46 18.27 -22.70 3.77
C GLN A 46 16.91 -22.93 4.45
N GLU A 47 16.52 -22.08 5.41
CA GLU A 47 15.25 -22.23 6.12
C GLU A 47 14.04 -22.00 5.20
N ALA A 48 14.13 -21.00 4.31
CA ALA A 48 13.06 -20.69 3.38
C ALA A 48 12.77 -21.87 2.43
N THR A 49 13.82 -22.51 1.92
CA THR A 49 13.70 -23.59 0.92
C THR A 49 13.53 -24.99 1.50
N ASN A 50 13.72 -25.18 2.82
CA ASN A 50 13.67 -26.49 3.47
C ASN A 50 12.27 -27.16 3.35
N PRO A 51 12.14 -28.31 2.66
CA PRO A 51 10.84 -28.98 2.42
C PRO A 51 10.15 -29.50 3.69
N THR A 52 10.87 -29.61 4.81
CA THR A 52 10.30 -30.02 6.10
C THR A 52 9.58 -28.86 6.82
N ASN A 53 9.87 -27.60 6.46
CA ASN A 53 9.30 -26.42 7.11
C ASN A 53 7.85 -26.14 6.65
N LYS A 54 6.87 -26.72 7.38
CA LYS A 54 5.43 -26.54 7.11
C LYS A 54 4.85 -25.20 7.58
N SER A 55 5.46 -24.57 8.58
CA SER A 55 5.14 -23.20 9.02
C SER A 55 6.42 -22.39 9.28
N GLN A 56 6.42 -21.13 8.85
CA GLN A 56 7.59 -20.24 8.88
C GLN A 56 7.16 -18.80 9.20
N ILE A 57 8.00 -18.03 9.90
CA ILE A 57 7.74 -16.63 10.26
C ILE A 57 8.98 -15.79 9.95
N TYR A 58 8.78 -14.69 9.22
CA TYR A 58 9.82 -13.73 8.84
C TYR A 58 9.41 -12.32 9.25
N ILE A 59 10.38 -11.52 9.73
CA ILE A 59 10.17 -10.09 9.99
C ILE A 59 11.30 -9.30 9.35
N SER A 60 10.97 -8.40 8.42
CA SER A 60 11.94 -7.48 7.85
C SER A 60 12.28 -6.34 8.81
N ARG A 61 13.57 -6.04 8.91
CA ARG A 61 14.12 -4.88 9.62
C ARG A 61 14.68 -3.81 8.68
N THR A 62 14.63 -4.02 7.35
CA THR A 62 14.76 -2.93 6.37
C THR A 62 13.41 -2.28 6.09
N HIS A 63 13.43 -0.98 5.84
CA HIS A 63 12.26 -0.19 5.48
C HIS A 63 12.16 0.11 3.98
N ASP A 64 13.06 -0.44 3.16
CA ASP A 64 13.01 -0.30 1.70
C ASP A 64 11.79 -1.06 1.11
N PRO A 65 10.85 -0.36 0.43
CA PRO A 65 9.65 -0.97 -0.11
C PRO A 65 9.92 -1.92 -1.29
N PHE A 66 11.00 -1.72 -2.04
CA PHE A 66 11.43 -2.56 -3.16
C PHE A 66 12.09 -3.85 -2.66
N ILE A 67 12.92 -3.78 -1.60
CA ILE A 67 13.45 -4.99 -0.95
C ILE A 67 12.30 -5.80 -0.36
N ASN A 68 11.42 -5.17 0.43
CA ASN A 68 10.33 -5.89 1.10
C ASN A 68 9.39 -6.60 0.11
N LEU A 69 9.05 -5.96 -1.02
CA LEU A 69 8.25 -6.61 -2.08
C LEU A 69 9.03 -7.65 -2.92
N SER A 70 10.37 -7.65 -2.85
CA SER A 70 11.22 -8.68 -3.46
C SER A 70 11.37 -9.88 -2.53
N ILE A 71 11.51 -9.68 -1.21
CA ILE A 71 11.43 -10.75 -0.19
C ILE A 71 10.05 -11.44 -0.28
N GLU A 72 8.97 -10.66 -0.35
CA GLU A 72 7.61 -11.20 -0.53
C GLU A 72 7.51 -12.12 -1.76
N HIS A 73 8.09 -11.69 -2.89
CA HIS A 73 8.07 -12.49 -4.11
C HIS A 73 8.95 -13.74 -4.00
N TYR A 74 10.15 -13.61 -3.40
CA TYR A 74 11.05 -14.72 -3.13
C TYR A 74 10.37 -15.80 -2.29
N LEU A 75 9.75 -15.43 -1.16
CA LEU A 75 9.05 -16.35 -0.29
C LEU A 75 7.88 -17.06 -1.02
N LEU A 76 7.18 -16.35 -1.91
CA LEU A 76 6.10 -16.93 -2.73
C LEU A 76 6.63 -17.96 -3.75
N GLN A 77 7.85 -17.79 -4.27
CA GLN A 77 8.44 -18.69 -5.26
C GLN A 77 9.24 -19.85 -4.65
N LYS A 78 9.87 -19.66 -3.49
CA LYS A 78 10.94 -20.53 -2.98
C LYS A 78 10.57 -21.35 -1.74
N THR A 79 9.53 -20.94 -0.99
CA THR A 79 9.08 -21.76 0.15
C THR A 79 8.27 -22.98 -0.30
N PRO A 80 8.24 -24.10 0.46
CA PRO A 80 7.64 -25.35 0.02
C PRO A 80 6.16 -25.23 -0.37
N ALA A 81 5.73 -26.04 -1.34
CA ALA A 81 4.38 -26.00 -1.92
C ALA A 81 3.26 -26.11 -0.88
N ASP A 82 3.47 -26.93 0.16
CA ASP A 82 2.52 -27.21 1.24
C ASP A 82 2.71 -26.35 2.50
N SER A 83 3.68 -25.43 2.49
CA SER A 83 4.02 -24.56 3.63
C SER A 83 3.13 -23.32 3.75
N THR A 84 2.94 -22.87 5.00
CA THR A 84 2.33 -21.57 5.32
C THR A 84 3.36 -20.62 5.93
N VAL A 85 3.46 -19.40 5.42
CA VAL A 85 4.51 -18.44 5.77
C VAL A 85 3.87 -17.12 6.19
N LEU A 86 4.26 -16.59 7.35
CA LEU A 86 4.01 -15.19 7.73
C LEU A 86 5.24 -14.35 7.41
N PHE A 87 5.03 -13.20 6.77
CA PHE A 87 6.02 -12.16 6.59
C PHE A 87 5.47 -10.81 7.07
N LEU A 88 6.18 -10.16 7.99
CA LEU A 88 5.85 -8.84 8.53
C LEU A 88 6.91 -7.82 8.10
N TYR A 89 6.48 -6.64 7.66
CA TYR A 89 7.40 -5.58 7.24
C TYR A 89 6.78 -4.19 7.34
N THR A 90 7.60 -3.19 7.65
CA THR A 90 7.21 -1.76 7.64
C THR A 90 8.01 -1.07 6.56
N ASN A 91 7.35 -0.33 5.65
CA ASN A 91 8.02 0.43 4.60
C ASN A 91 8.18 1.90 5.01
N GLU A 92 9.18 2.57 4.45
CA GLU A 92 9.21 4.03 4.43
C GLU A 92 8.11 4.62 3.53
N ARG A 93 8.02 5.96 3.56
CA ARG A 93 7.13 6.80 2.77
C ARG A 93 7.12 6.34 1.31
N SER A 94 6.04 5.67 0.91
CA SER A 94 5.89 5.08 -0.41
C SER A 94 4.43 4.96 -0.83
N ILE A 95 4.17 5.07 -2.14
CA ILE A 95 2.89 4.80 -2.76
C ILE A 95 2.99 3.48 -3.51
N VAL A 96 2.19 2.50 -3.10
CA VAL A 96 2.19 1.16 -3.68
C VAL A 96 0.95 0.97 -4.55
N ILE A 97 1.14 1.04 -5.87
CA ILE A 97 0.09 0.83 -6.88
C ILE A 97 -0.05 -0.67 -7.21
N GLY A 98 -1.27 -1.12 -7.52
CA GLY A 98 -1.54 -2.51 -7.91
C GLY A 98 -1.00 -2.87 -9.30
N ARG A 99 -0.84 -4.17 -9.56
CA ARG A 99 -0.20 -4.71 -10.78
C ARG A 99 -0.78 -4.19 -12.10
N ASN A 100 -2.08 -3.91 -12.15
CA ASN A 100 -2.83 -3.49 -13.34
C ASN A 100 -3.42 -2.08 -13.22
N GLN A 101 -2.88 -1.23 -12.34
CA GLN A 101 -3.35 0.15 -12.16
C GLN A 101 -2.60 1.13 -13.07
N ASN A 102 -3.23 2.27 -13.36
CA ASN A 102 -2.64 3.37 -14.11
C ASN A 102 -2.04 4.40 -13.13
N PRO A 103 -0.71 4.60 -13.07
CA PRO A 103 -0.09 5.52 -12.12
C PRO A 103 -0.54 6.97 -12.33
N TRP A 104 -0.82 7.37 -13.57
CA TRP A 104 -1.36 8.69 -13.91
C TRP A 104 -2.82 8.85 -13.51
N ASN A 105 -3.57 7.77 -13.27
CA ASN A 105 -4.92 7.83 -12.72
C ASN A 105 -4.93 7.85 -11.19
N GLU A 106 -4.10 7.01 -10.57
CA GLU A 106 -4.13 6.79 -9.12
C GLU A 106 -3.30 7.81 -8.33
N VAL A 107 -2.24 8.37 -8.91
CA VAL A 107 -1.20 9.11 -8.17
C VAL A 107 -1.04 10.54 -8.68
N ASN A 108 -0.95 11.49 -7.75
CA ASN A 108 -0.54 12.85 -8.01
C ASN A 108 0.99 12.93 -8.18
N LEU A 109 1.48 12.58 -9.38
CA LEU A 109 2.92 12.51 -9.68
C LEU A 109 3.64 13.87 -9.52
N GLY A 110 2.94 14.97 -9.82
CA GLY A 110 3.46 16.33 -9.60
C GLY A 110 3.70 16.65 -8.12
N LEU A 111 2.77 16.27 -7.23
CA LEU A 111 2.97 16.37 -5.78
C LEU A 111 4.02 15.39 -5.28
N LEU A 112 4.11 14.20 -5.87
CA LEU A 112 5.13 13.20 -5.50
C LEU A 112 6.55 13.73 -5.73
N ALA A 113 6.78 14.36 -6.88
CA ALA A 113 8.07 14.95 -7.26
C ALA A 113 8.46 16.21 -6.45
N GLN A 114 7.54 16.76 -5.65
CA GLN A 114 7.72 17.95 -4.82
C GLN A 114 7.05 17.73 -3.45
N SER A 115 7.27 16.54 -2.88
CA SER A 115 6.56 16.09 -1.68
C SER A 115 6.91 16.97 -0.45
N PRO A 116 5.92 17.58 0.23
CA PRO A 116 6.14 18.39 1.42
C PRO A 116 6.48 17.56 2.66
N ILE A 117 6.46 16.22 2.56
CA ILE A 117 6.80 15.28 3.63
C ILE A 117 8.12 14.54 3.33
N GLY A 118 8.99 15.12 2.51
CA GLY A 118 10.22 14.51 2.00
C GLY A 118 9.96 13.43 0.95
N ASP A 119 11.01 12.72 0.50
CA ASP A 119 10.94 11.75 -0.60
C ASP A 119 9.93 10.61 -0.37
N VAL A 120 9.11 10.34 -1.38
CA VAL A 120 8.11 9.26 -1.37
C VAL A 120 8.33 8.38 -2.59
N ALA A 121 8.64 7.10 -2.39
CA ALA A 121 8.86 6.18 -3.51
C ALA A 121 7.53 5.82 -4.21
N LEU A 122 7.54 5.70 -5.54
CA LEU A 122 6.45 5.08 -6.30
C LEU A 122 6.81 3.62 -6.61
N VAL A 123 5.96 2.68 -6.23
CA VAL A 123 6.24 1.25 -6.35
C VAL A 123 5.03 0.51 -6.92
N ARG A 124 5.24 -0.35 -7.93
CA ARG A 124 4.19 -1.26 -8.42
C ARG A 124 4.40 -2.64 -7.81
N ARG A 125 3.38 -3.18 -7.13
CA ARG A 125 3.44 -4.56 -6.58
C ARG A 125 3.00 -5.61 -7.60
N ARG A 126 3.35 -6.88 -7.35
CA ARG A 126 3.01 -8.04 -8.21
C ARG A 126 1.57 -8.55 -8.03
N SER A 127 0.89 -8.15 -6.96
CA SER A 127 -0.52 -8.46 -6.64
C SER A 127 -1.53 -7.45 -7.24
N GLY A 128 -2.81 -7.84 -7.29
CA GLY A 128 -3.90 -6.97 -7.74
C GLY A 128 -4.36 -5.96 -6.67
N GLY A 129 -5.50 -5.31 -6.90
CA GLY A 129 -6.13 -4.36 -5.96
C GLY A 129 -5.72 -2.89 -6.16
N GLY A 130 -6.21 -2.02 -5.28
CA GLY A 130 -6.07 -0.56 -5.35
C GLY A 130 -4.72 -0.01 -4.87
N THR A 131 -4.57 1.32 -4.91
CA THR A 131 -3.35 2.02 -4.48
C THR A 131 -3.42 2.36 -2.98
N VAL A 132 -2.29 2.23 -2.30
CA VAL A 132 -2.13 2.54 -0.86
C VAL A 132 -0.89 3.39 -0.62
N PHE A 133 -0.87 4.12 0.49
CA PHE A 133 0.29 4.87 0.99
C PHE A 133 0.84 4.16 2.24
N HIS A 134 2.14 3.92 2.29
CA HIS A 134 2.84 3.36 3.44
C HIS A 134 3.77 4.43 4.04
N ASP A 135 3.96 4.38 5.35
CA ASP A 135 5.07 5.00 6.08
C ASP A 135 5.38 4.16 7.34
N LEU A 136 6.29 4.65 8.20
CA LEU A 136 6.71 3.95 9.41
C LEU A 136 5.58 3.73 10.43
N GLY A 137 4.43 4.38 10.29
CA GLY A 137 3.23 4.12 11.09
C GLY A 137 2.27 3.10 10.48
N ASN A 138 2.67 2.42 9.40
CA ASN A 138 1.90 1.39 8.70
C ASN A 138 2.70 0.08 8.62
N VAL A 139 2.31 -0.92 9.42
CA VAL A 139 2.87 -2.28 9.33
C VAL A 139 2.10 -3.05 8.25
N ASN A 140 2.82 -3.82 7.45
CA ASN A 140 2.25 -4.73 6.47
C ASN A 140 2.40 -6.17 6.96
N TYR A 141 1.38 -6.98 6.70
CA TYR A 141 1.40 -8.41 6.90
C TYR A 141 1.20 -9.11 5.56
N CYS A 142 1.88 -10.23 5.37
CA CYS A 142 1.77 -11.08 4.21
C CYS A 142 1.72 -12.53 4.67
N VAL A 143 0.67 -13.26 4.28
CA VAL A 143 0.55 -14.69 4.52
C VAL A 143 0.50 -15.42 3.18
N ILE A 144 1.42 -16.37 3.02
CA ILE A 144 1.54 -17.22 1.85
C ILE A 144 1.14 -18.63 2.27
N CYS A 145 0.23 -19.25 1.54
CA CYS A 145 -0.30 -20.58 1.86
C CYS A 145 -0.52 -21.42 0.58
N PRO A 146 -0.79 -22.73 0.69
CA PRO A 146 -1.18 -23.54 -0.46
C PRO A 146 -2.51 -23.04 -1.03
N THR A 147 -2.66 -22.97 -2.36
CA THR A 147 -3.89 -22.45 -3.01
C THR A 147 -5.14 -23.25 -2.61
N SER A 148 -5.01 -24.54 -2.31
CA SER A 148 -6.11 -25.39 -1.78
C SER A 148 -6.58 -25.03 -0.37
N ARG A 149 -5.84 -24.18 0.36
CA ARG A 149 -6.15 -23.69 1.71
C ARG A 149 -6.36 -22.17 1.76
N PHE A 150 -6.39 -21.53 0.59
CA PHE A 150 -6.56 -20.09 0.48
C PHE A 150 -8.01 -19.70 0.76
N ASP A 151 -8.17 -18.70 1.63
CA ASP A 151 -9.42 -18.01 1.89
C ASP A 151 -9.09 -16.52 2.05
N ARG A 152 -10.02 -15.64 1.62
CA ARG A 152 -9.77 -14.20 1.56
C ARG A 152 -9.85 -13.50 2.91
N ASP A 153 -10.64 -14.04 3.83
CA ASP A 153 -10.94 -13.44 5.13
C ASP A 153 -10.08 -14.06 6.24
N LYS A 154 -9.72 -15.35 6.13
CA LYS A 154 -8.98 -16.12 7.14
C LYS A 154 -7.80 -15.40 7.80
N HIS A 155 -6.93 -14.76 7.02
CA HIS A 155 -5.76 -14.05 7.56
C HIS A 155 -6.05 -12.58 7.86
N ALA A 156 -7.12 -11.99 7.31
CA ALA A 156 -7.64 -10.69 7.77
C ALA A 156 -8.27 -10.83 9.17
N GLU A 157 -9.04 -11.90 9.41
CA GLU A 157 -9.61 -12.24 10.71
C GLU A 157 -8.53 -12.62 11.74
N MET A 158 -7.42 -13.25 11.31
CA MET A 158 -6.23 -13.43 12.16
C MET A 158 -5.69 -12.08 12.66
N VAL A 159 -5.62 -11.08 11.79
CA VAL A 159 -5.19 -9.72 12.16
C VAL A 159 -6.27 -8.98 12.99
N VAL A 160 -7.56 -9.26 12.78
CA VAL A 160 -8.65 -8.74 13.64
C VAL A 160 -8.51 -9.27 15.07
N ARG A 161 -8.23 -10.56 15.27
CA ARG A 161 -8.02 -11.13 16.62
C ARG A 161 -6.78 -10.54 17.30
N ALA A 162 -5.68 -10.35 16.56
CA ALA A 162 -4.50 -9.63 17.05
C ALA A 162 -4.84 -8.18 17.47
N LEU A 163 -5.69 -7.49 16.70
CA LEU A 163 -6.17 -6.14 17.04
C LEU A 163 -7.10 -6.13 18.27
N HIS A 164 -7.93 -7.15 18.47
CA HIS A 164 -8.75 -7.32 19.69
C HIS A 164 -7.89 -7.57 20.92
N LYS A 165 -6.86 -8.44 20.83
CA LYS A 165 -5.85 -8.63 21.90
C LYS A 165 -5.16 -7.33 22.32
N LEU A 166 -5.11 -6.33 21.44
CA LEU A 166 -4.54 -4.99 21.67
C LEU A 166 -5.59 -3.91 21.97
N GLY A 167 -6.84 -4.29 22.28
CA GLY A 167 -7.91 -3.38 22.72
C GLY A 167 -8.66 -2.65 21.59
N VAL A 168 -8.55 -3.13 20.34
CA VAL A 168 -9.23 -2.54 19.16
C VAL A 168 -10.47 -3.38 18.80
N ASP A 169 -11.33 -3.67 19.77
CA ASP A 169 -12.52 -4.56 19.69
C ASP A 169 -13.53 -4.23 18.57
N ARG A 170 -13.43 -3.01 18.04
CA ARG A 170 -14.20 -2.52 16.91
C ARG A 170 -13.72 -3.05 15.56
N ALA A 171 -12.52 -3.62 15.45
CA ALA A 171 -12.01 -4.19 14.22
C ALA A 171 -12.92 -5.34 13.75
N MET A 172 -13.18 -5.39 12.44
CA MET A 172 -13.93 -6.43 11.75
C MET A 172 -13.49 -6.50 10.29
N VAL A 173 -13.58 -7.66 9.65
CA VAL A 173 -13.47 -7.75 8.20
C VAL A 173 -14.80 -7.36 7.55
N ASN A 174 -14.76 -6.66 6.41
CA ASN A 174 -15.95 -6.29 5.65
C ASN A 174 -16.13 -7.15 4.39
N ALA A 175 -17.25 -6.98 3.68
CA ALA A 175 -17.56 -7.74 2.45
C ALA A 175 -16.59 -7.50 1.26
N ARG A 176 -15.56 -6.66 1.40
CA ARG A 176 -14.46 -6.50 0.44
C ARG A 176 -13.13 -7.06 0.97
N HIS A 177 -13.16 -7.78 2.08
CA HIS A 177 -12.01 -8.36 2.77
C HIS A 177 -11.02 -7.30 3.32
N ASP A 178 -11.49 -6.07 3.52
CA ASP A 178 -10.75 -4.99 4.21
C ASP A 178 -11.04 -5.05 5.72
N ILE A 179 -10.06 -4.75 6.58
CA ILE A 179 -10.34 -4.52 8.01
C ILE A 179 -10.82 -3.08 8.21
N VAL A 180 -11.97 -2.95 8.85
CA VAL A 180 -12.61 -1.68 9.19
C VAL A 180 -12.94 -1.62 10.68
N LEU A 181 -13.13 -0.40 11.20
CA LEU A 181 -13.73 -0.21 12.52
C LEU A 181 -15.26 -0.15 12.40
N LYS A 182 -15.95 -0.98 13.17
CA LYS A 182 -17.40 -0.90 13.43
C LYS A 182 -17.80 0.56 13.67
N PRO A 183 -18.88 1.06 13.05
CA PRO A 183 -19.41 2.40 13.33
C PRO A 183 -19.63 2.63 14.82
N THR A 184 -19.51 3.89 15.24
CA THR A 184 -19.98 4.35 16.55
C THR A 184 -20.97 5.48 16.35
N ASN A 185 -22.04 5.49 17.16
CA ASN A 185 -22.93 6.64 17.27
C ASN A 185 -22.15 7.83 17.86
N VAL A 186 -21.63 8.70 16.99
CA VAL A 186 -20.90 9.91 17.41
C VAL A 186 -21.45 11.11 16.63
N GLY A 187 -22.53 11.68 17.15
CA GLY A 187 -23.08 12.97 16.73
C GLY A 187 -23.91 12.96 15.46
N THR A 188 -24.21 14.18 14.99
CA THR A 188 -25.10 14.50 13.86
C THR A 188 -24.60 14.04 12.47
N GLY A 189 -23.42 13.41 12.40
CA GLY A 189 -22.79 12.94 11.15
C GLY A 189 -23.10 11.49 10.76
N GLY A 190 -23.89 10.76 11.56
CA GLY A 190 -24.31 9.38 11.25
C GLY A 190 -23.23 8.29 11.41
N PHE A 191 -23.57 7.08 10.98
CA PHE A 191 -22.72 5.89 11.13
C PHE A 191 -21.52 5.89 10.17
N LYS A 192 -20.38 6.43 10.59
CA LYS A 192 -19.16 6.43 9.78
C LYS A 192 -18.28 5.20 10.03
N VAL A 193 -18.06 4.41 8.98
CA VAL A 193 -17.04 3.34 8.92
C VAL A 193 -15.69 3.94 8.56
N PHE A 194 -14.61 3.48 9.22
CA PHE A 194 -13.24 3.81 8.85
C PHE A 194 -12.45 2.55 8.55
N LYS A 195 -11.73 2.54 7.41
CA LYS A 195 -10.80 1.49 7.00
C LYS A 195 -9.47 1.64 7.73
N VAL A 196 -8.93 0.51 8.22
CA VAL A 196 -7.64 0.45 8.93
C VAL A 196 -6.66 -0.51 8.26
N SER A 197 -7.16 -1.52 7.52
CA SER A 197 -6.36 -2.41 6.67
C SER A 197 -6.96 -2.46 5.27
N GLY A 198 -6.12 -2.46 4.24
CA GLY A 198 -6.52 -2.87 2.89
C GLY A 198 -5.86 -4.18 2.50
N SER A 199 -6.64 -5.11 1.93
CA SER A 199 -6.16 -6.41 1.47
C SER A 199 -5.89 -6.43 -0.04
N ALA A 200 -4.88 -7.20 -0.44
CA ALA A 200 -4.59 -7.53 -1.83
C ALA A 200 -4.02 -8.96 -1.94
N TYR A 201 -4.14 -9.55 -3.14
CA TYR A 201 -3.92 -10.97 -3.34
C TYR A 201 -3.14 -11.28 -4.61
N LYS A 202 -2.34 -12.35 -4.57
CA LYS A 202 -1.67 -12.95 -5.73
C LYS A 202 -1.82 -14.48 -5.64
N LEU A 203 -2.59 -15.04 -6.56
CA LEU A 203 -2.79 -16.49 -6.67
C LEU A 203 -1.88 -17.05 -7.78
N THR A 204 -1.28 -18.21 -7.52
CA THR A 204 -0.60 -19.07 -8.50
C THR A 204 -1.25 -20.46 -8.45
N LYS A 205 -0.82 -21.37 -9.33
CA LYS A 205 -1.33 -22.75 -9.39
C LYS A 205 -1.28 -23.46 -8.04
N GLU A 206 -0.19 -23.28 -7.30
CA GLU A 206 0.10 -24.04 -6.08
C GLU A 206 0.12 -23.17 -4.82
N ARG A 207 0.45 -21.87 -4.94
CA ARG A 207 0.60 -20.94 -3.82
C ARG A 207 -0.30 -19.73 -3.97
N SER A 208 -0.83 -19.28 -2.85
CA SER A 208 -1.66 -18.10 -2.75
C SER A 208 -1.14 -17.17 -1.67
N LEU A 209 -1.01 -15.90 -2.03
CA LEU A 209 -0.53 -14.82 -1.18
C LEU A 209 -1.68 -13.87 -0.88
N HIS A 210 -1.91 -13.61 0.39
CA HIS A 210 -2.70 -12.49 0.91
C HIS A 210 -1.74 -11.55 1.61
N HIS A 211 -1.68 -10.29 1.20
CA HIS A 211 -1.07 -9.25 2.02
C HIS A 211 -2.05 -8.14 2.33
N GLY A 212 -1.80 -7.45 3.43
CA GLY A 212 -2.56 -6.28 3.81
C GLY A 212 -1.73 -5.28 4.58
N THR A 213 -2.21 -4.04 4.57
CA THR A 213 -1.65 -2.94 5.34
C THR A 213 -2.30 -2.89 6.74
N CYS A 214 -1.72 -2.17 7.70
CA CYS A 214 -2.41 -1.83 8.94
C CYS A 214 -1.98 -0.43 9.39
N LEU A 215 -2.91 0.52 9.35
CA LEU A 215 -2.69 1.91 9.76
C LEU A 215 -2.66 1.99 11.29
N LEU A 216 -1.46 1.87 11.86
CA LEU A 216 -1.26 1.88 13.29
C LEU A 216 -1.14 3.30 13.83
N ASN A 217 -0.17 4.07 13.33
CA ASN A 217 0.18 5.40 13.82
C ASN A 217 0.83 6.29 12.73
N SER A 218 0.34 6.23 11.49
CA SER A 218 0.86 7.09 10.40
C SER A 218 0.65 8.58 10.71
N PRO A 219 1.70 9.41 10.77
CA PRO A 219 1.56 10.86 10.92
C PRO A 219 1.03 11.52 9.63
N ASN A 220 1.10 10.83 8.49
CA ASN A 220 0.76 11.37 7.17
C ASN A 220 -0.69 11.11 6.76
N ILE A 221 -1.54 10.57 7.64
CA ILE A 221 -2.90 10.12 7.28
C ILE A 221 -3.77 11.22 6.62
N ALA A 222 -3.60 12.48 7.02
CA ALA A 222 -4.27 13.63 6.42
C ALA A 222 -3.73 14.02 5.02
N ASN A 223 -2.53 13.59 4.67
CA ASN A 223 -1.89 13.84 3.38
C ASN A 223 -2.12 12.72 2.36
N ILE A 224 -2.44 11.48 2.79
CA ILE A 224 -2.71 10.33 1.90
C ILE A 224 -3.67 10.71 0.76
N GLY A 225 -4.79 11.35 1.09
CA GLY A 225 -5.79 11.76 0.10
C GLY A 225 -5.32 12.83 -0.90
N LYS A 226 -4.20 13.53 -0.67
CA LYS A 226 -3.61 14.48 -1.63
C LYS A 226 -2.71 13.77 -2.64
N PHE A 227 -1.99 12.75 -2.18
CA PHE A 227 -1.13 11.91 -3.02
C PHE A 227 -1.96 10.95 -3.90
N LEU A 228 -3.05 10.40 -3.37
CA LEU A 228 -3.91 9.42 -4.06
C LEU A 228 -5.09 10.07 -4.81
N ARG A 229 -4.91 11.30 -5.29
CA ARG A 229 -5.85 12.03 -6.15
C ARG A 229 -5.07 12.65 -7.29
N SER A 230 -4.91 11.90 -8.38
CA SER A 230 -4.24 12.44 -9.57
C SER A 230 -5.00 13.65 -10.12
N PRO A 231 -4.31 14.72 -10.56
CA PRO A 231 -4.96 15.78 -11.33
C PRO A 231 -5.52 15.26 -12.67
N ALA A 232 -4.89 14.22 -13.24
CA ALA A 232 -5.22 13.67 -14.56
C ALA A 232 -6.40 12.69 -14.56
N MET A 233 -6.82 12.15 -13.40
CA MET A 233 -7.87 11.11 -13.30
C MET A 233 -9.17 11.47 -14.03
N ARG A 234 -9.54 12.76 -14.05
CA ARG A 234 -10.77 13.26 -14.69
C ARG A 234 -10.76 13.23 -16.22
N PHE A 235 -9.57 13.09 -16.81
CA PHE A 235 -9.34 13.07 -18.26
C PHE A 235 -8.99 11.65 -18.74
N ILE A 236 -8.80 10.68 -17.83
CA ILE A 236 -8.39 9.33 -18.14
C ILE A 236 -9.61 8.41 -18.12
N THR A 237 -9.81 7.65 -19.20
CA THR A 237 -10.75 6.52 -19.26
C THR A 237 -9.94 5.26 -19.50
N ALA A 238 -9.88 4.38 -18.49
CA ALA A 238 -9.04 3.19 -18.51
C ALA A 238 -9.86 1.90 -18.36
N ARG A 239 -9.38 0.79 -18.95
CA ARG A 239 -9.92 -0.57 -18.67
C ARG A 239 -9.24 -1.24 -17.47
N GLY A 240 -8.56 -0.45 -16.63
CA GLY A 240 -7.75 -0.92 -15.50
C GLY A 240 -8.57 -1.09 -14.21
N VAL A 241 -7.90 -1.53 -13.15
CA VAL A 241 -8.52 -1.62 -11.81
C VAL A 241 -8.39 -0.26 -11.11
N GLU A 242 -9.49 0.46 -10.96
CA GLU A 242 -9.54 1.70 -10.19
C GLU A 242 -9.50 1.43 -8.67
N SER A 243 -8.98 2.38 -7.88
CA SER A 243 -9.06 2.30 -6.42
C SER A 243 -10.43 2.70 -5.89
N VAL A 244 -11.03 1.83 -5.05
CA VAL A 244 -12.24 2.19 -4.31
C VAL A 244 -11.86 3.05 -3.09
N SER A 245 -12.13 4.36 -3.17
CA SER A 245 -11.86 5.29 -2.08
C SER A 245 -12.60 4.89 -0.79
N SER A 246 -11.98 5.15 0.37
CA SER A 246 -12.56 4.85 1.69
C SER A 246 -12.00 5.83 2.72
N SER A 247 -12.82 6.25 3.70
CA SER A 247 -12.30 6.99 4.85
C SER A 247 -11.38 6.09 5.67
N VAL A 248 -10.18 6.56 6.01
CA VAL A 248 -9.18 5.81 6.78
C VAL A 248 -8.93 6.43 8.15
N THR A 249 -8.48 5.62 9.12
CA THR A 249 -8.01 6.09 10.44
C THR A 249 -6.82 5.25 10.92
N ASN A 250 -6.05 5.79 11.86
CA ASN A 250 -5.09 5.03 12.66
C ASN A 250 -5.82 4.27 13.79
N VAL A 251 -5.36 3.07 14.15
CA VAL A 251 -5.81 2.33 15.35
C VAL A 251 -5.08 2.73 16.64
N LYS A 252 -4.00 3.52 16.53
CA LYS A 252 -3.16 4.06 17.62
C LYS A 252 -2.36 3.02 18.41
N ILE A 253 -1.95 1.94 17.75
CA ILE A 253 -1.16 0.84 18.32
C ILE A 253 0.33 1.00 17.99
N GLN A 254 1.22 0.49 18.84
CA GLN A 254 2.67 0.47 18.58
C GLN A 254 3.04 -0.68 17.62
N ASN A 255 3.87 -0.42 16.61
CA ASN A 255 4.25 -1.42 15.59
C ASN A 255 4.74 -2.73 16.21
N LYS A 256 5.63 -2.67 17.21
CA LYS A 256 6.16 -3.87 17.88
C LYS A 256 5.08 -4.70 18.60
N ALA A 257 4.08 -4.04 19.19
CA ALA A 257 2.97 -4.73 19.85
C ALA A 257 2.05 -5.42 18.82
N PHE A 258 1.82 -4.76 17.67
CA PHE A 258 1.09 -5.35 16.56
C PHE A 258 1.85 -6.53 15.91
N GLU A 259 3.16 -6.37 15.64
CA GLU A 259 4.02 -7.45 15.15
C GLU A 259 3.91 -8.68 16.07
N GLN A 260 4.08 -8.48 17.39
CA GLN A 260 3.98 -9.56 18.37
C GLN A 260 2.60 -10.24 18.38
N ALA A 261 1.51 -9.48 18.46
CA ALA A 261 0.16 -10.06 18.50
C ALA A 261 -0.19 -10.84 17.21
N VAL A 262 0.29 -10.40 16.04
CA VAL A 262 0.10 -11.13 14.78
C VAL A 262 0.96 -12.41 14.72
N VAL A 263 2.18 -12.39 15.28
CA VAL A 263 3.03 -13.58 15.43
C VAL A 263 2.39 -14.61 16.39
N GLU A 264 1.81 -14.15 17.49
CA GLU A 264 1.07 -14.99 18.45
C GLU A 264 -0.15 -15.66 17.79
N GLU A 265 -1.00 -14.89 17.11
CA GLU A 265 -2.16 -15.41 16.37
C GLU A 265 -1.77 -16.41 15.25
N PHE A 266 -0.70 -16.13 14.52
CA PHE A 266 -0.20 -17.07 13.50
C PHE A 266 0.36 -18.36 14.14
N SER A 267 1.02 -18.25 15.28
CA SER A 267 1.56 -19.39 16.04
C SER A 267 0.44 -20.26 16.64
N GLU A 268 -0.66 -19.66 17.09
CA GLU A 268 -1.87 -20.38 17.51
C GLU A 268 -2.50 -21.15 16.34
N MET A 269 -2.48 -20.60 15.12
CA MET A 269 -3.05 -21.24 13.92
C MET A 269 -2.15 -22.32 13.27
N TYR A 270 -0.83 -22.17 13.35
CA TYR A 270 0.14 -22.95 12.54
C TYR A 270 1.30 -23.55 13.33
N GLY A 271 1.22 -23.54 14.66
CA GLY A 271 2.23 -24.02 15.60
C GLY A 271 3.31 -22.97 15.90
N PRO A 272 3.93 -23.01 17.09
CA PRO A 272 4.92 -22.03 17.51
C PRO A 272 6.17 -22.07 16.64
N LYS A 273 6.62 -20.89 16.21
CA LYS A 273 7.85 -20.68 15.42
C LYS A 273 8.54 -19.40 15.87
N GLU A 274 9.86 -19.48 16.05
CA GLU A 274 10.68 -18.30 16.27
C GLU A 274 10.78 -17.46 14.98
N PRO A 275 10.50 -16.16 15.00
CA PRO A 275 10.65 -15.30 13.82
C PRO A 275 12.09 -15.18 13.36
N ILE A 276 12.33 -15.39 12.06
CA ILE A 276 13.61 -15.08 11.42
C ILE A 276 13.63 -13.59 11.06
N LEU A 277 14.58 -12.85 11.65
CA LEU A 277 14.78 -11.43 11.34
C LEU A 277 15.65 -11.27 10.10
N LEU A 278 15.14 -10.52 9.12
CA LEU A 278 15.82 -10.22 7.86
C LEU A 278 16.35 -8.78 7.88
N GLN A 279 17.63 -8.58 7.55
CA GLN A 279 18.23 -7.26 7.40
C GLN A 279 18.28 -6.86 5.92
N GLU A 280 18.97 -5.77 5.57
CA GLU A 280 19.11 -5.33 4.17
C GLU A 280 20.09 -6.20 3.35
N ASP A 281 20.95 -6.98 4.02
CA ASP A 281 21.88 -7.95 3.42
C ASP A 281 21.18 -9.01 2.57
N VAL A 282 19.92 -9.36 2.86
CA VAL A 282 19.12 -10.27 2.02
C VAL A 282 18.90 -9.77 0.59
N SER A 283 19.17 -8.49 0.30
CA SER A 283 19.21 -7.97 -1.07
C SER A 283 20.34 -8.54 -1.93
N GLU A 284 21.34 -9.19 -1.32
CA GLU A 284 22.40 -9.93 -2.01
C GLU A 284 21.96 -11.32 -2.51
N VAL A 285 20.80 -11.83 -2.07
CA VAL A 285 20.22 -13.06 -2.62
C VAL A 285 19.87 -12.82 -4.10
N PRO A 286 20.38 -13.62 -5.06
CA PRO A 286 20.26 -13.31 -6.49
C PRO A 286 18.84 -13.03 -6.97
N GLU A 287 17.86 -13.83 -6.55
CA GLU A 287 16.46 -13.64 -6.95
C GLU A 287 15.80 -12.43 -6.27
N ILE A 288 16.28 -11.99 -5.10
CA ILE A 288 15.84 -10.75 -4.44
C ILE A 288 16.48 -9.54 -5.13
N SER A 289 17.76 -9.62 -5.51
CA SER A 289 18.45 -8.58 -6.31
C SER A 289 17.78 -8.40 -7.68
N GLN A 290 17.50 -9.49 -8.40
CA GLN A 290 16.75 -9.44 -9.67
C GLN A 290 15.35 -8.86 -9.47
N GLY A 291 14.68 -9.23 -8.37
CA GLY A 291 13.39 -8.66 -7.99
C GLY A 291 13.46 -7.15 -7.75
N LEU A 292 14.54 -6.66 -7.13
CA LEU A 292 14.80 -5.25 -6.85
C LEU A 292 15.09 -4.45 -8.15
N GLU A 293 15.89 -5.01 -9.05
CA GLU A 293 16.14 -4.43 -10.38
C GLU A 293 14.84 -4.30 -11.19
N GLU A 294 14.00 -5.35 -11.23
CA GLU A 294 12.68 -5.28 -11.88
C GLU A 294 11.82 -4.19 -11.23
N LEU A 295 11.62 -4.23 -9.91
CA LEU A 295 10.69 -3.34 -9.20
C LEU A 295 11.09 -1.85 -9.25
N THR A 296 12.38 -1.54 -9.42
CA THR A 296 12.89 -0.16 -9.53
C THR A 296 12.91 0.37 -10.96
N SER A 297 12.67 -0.48 -11.97
CA SER A 297 12.68 -0.07 -13.38
C SER A 297 11.45 0.77 -13.79
N SER A 298 11.66 1.75 -14.69
CA SER A 298 10.58 2.52 -15.31
C SER A 298 9.57 1.62 -16.03
N ASP A 299 10.06 0.56 -16.68
CA ASP A 299 9.23 -0.36 -17.44
C ASP A 299 8.34 -1.25 -16.56
N TRP A 300 8.74 -1.53 -15.33
CA TRP A 300 7.85 -2.13 -14.34
C TRP A 300 6.85 -1.12 -13.77
N ILE A 301 7.32 0.07 -13.36
CA ILE A 301 6.47 1.06 -12.70
C ILE A 301 5.41 1.61 -13.66
N PHE A 302 5.79 1.99 -14.88
CA PHE A 302 4.93 2.69 -15.84
C PHE A 302 4.52 1.84 -17.04
N SER A 303 5.44 1.10 -17.66
CA SER A 303 5.14 0.37 -18.91
C SER A 303 4.26 -0.88 -18.72
N GLN A 304 3.95 -1.24 -17.46
CA GLN A 304 2.92 -2.24 -17.11
C GLN A 304 1.48 -1.70 -17.11
N THR A 305 1.27 -0.43 -17.46
CA THR A 305 -0.05 0.20 -17.43
C THR A 305 -0.95 -0.32 -18.56
N PRO A 306 -2.16 -0.85 -18.26
CA PRO A 306 -3.14 -1.24 -19.28
C PRO A 306 -3.55 -0.08 -20.20
N GLN A 307 -4.15 -0.41 -21.34
CA GLN A 307 -4.59 0.61 -22.29
C GLN A 307 -5.60 1.60 -21.66
N PHE A 308 -5.37 2.88 -21.91
CA PHE A 308 -6.26 3.97 -21.53
C PHE A 308 -6.34 5.04 -22.62
N LEU A 309 -7.46 5.76 -22.62
CA LEU A 309 -7.66 6.99 -23.37
C LEU A 309 -7.43 8.16 -22.41
N PHE A 310 -6.68 9.17 -22.84
CA PHE A 310 -6.72 10.52 -22.30
C PHE A 310 -7.57 11.39 -23.22
N SER A 311 -8.50 12.17 -22.67
CA SER A 311 -9.30 13.13 -23.43
C SER A 311 -9.54 14.39 -22.61
N ALA A 312 -9.17 15.52 -23.21
CA ALA A 312 -9.32 16.86 -22.67
C ALA A 312 -9.79 17.78 -23.81
N ASP A 313 -11.09 17.70 -24.11
CA ASP A 313 -11.77 18.47 -25.13
C ASP A 313 -13.08 19.04 -24.55
N ALA A 314 -13.17 20.37 -24.49
CA ALA A 314 -14.32 21.08 -23.94
C ALA A 314 -15.60 20.98 -24.82
N SER A 315 -15.48 20.49 -26.06
CA SER A 315 -16.62 20.26 -26.96
C SER A 315 -17.34 18.92 -26.70
N ILE A 316 -16.65 17.94 -26.11
CA ILE A 316 -17.20 16.60 -25.84
C ILE A 316 -18.10 16.65 -24.59
N LYS A 317 -19.41 16.82 -24.79
CA LYS A 317 -20.44 16.85 -23.73
C LYS A 317 -20.70 15.48 -23.08
N ASN A 318 -19.69 14.86 -22.46
CA ASN A 318 -19.85 13.61 -21.72
C ASN A 318 -20.37 13.88 -20.29
N LYS A 319 -21.39 13.10 -19.88
CA LYS A 319 -22.25 13.43 -18.72
C LYS A 319 -21.59 13.36 -17.33
N ASN A 320 -20.37 12.84 -17.21
CA ASN A 320 -19.70 12.64 -15.93
C ASN A 320 -18.55 13.63 -15.73
N ILE A 321 -18.88 14.81 -15.17
CA ILE A 321 -17.98 15.76 -14.51
C ILE A 321 -16.79 16.24 -15.36
N GLN A 322 -17.07 17.00 -16.43
CA GLN A 322 -16.09 17.93 -16.98
C GLN A 322 -15.91 19.13 -16.04
N LEU A 323 -14.88 19.08 -15.19
CA LEU A 323 -14.34 20.30 -14.59
C LEU A 323 -13.64 21.12 -15.68
N PRO A 324 -13.79 22.46 -15.71
CA PRO A 324 -13.30 23.29 -16.80
C PRO A 324 -11.78 23.15 -16.96
N LEU A 325 -11.34 23.18 -18.21
CA LEU A 325 -9.92 23.26 -18.54
C LEU A 325 -9.28 24.51 -17.90
N PRO A 326 -7.97 24.48 -17.56
CA PRO A 326 -7.29 25.65 -17.03
C PRO A 326 -7.41 26.86 -17.95
N ARG A 327 -7.78 28.03 -17.38
CA ARG A 327 -8.03 29.28 -18.13
C ARG A 327 -6.82 29.83 -18.88
N ASN A 328 -5.62 29.32 -18.59
CA ASN A 328 -4.36 29.68 -19.25
C ASN A 328 -4.03 28.79 -20.46
N LEU A 329 -4.86 27.78 -20.78
CA LEU A 329 -4.72 27.06 -22.04
C LEU A 329 -5.24 27.91 -23.21
N PRO A 330 -4.70 27.75 -24.43
CA PRO A 330 -5.12 28.52 -25.59
C PRO A 330 -6.60 28.26 -25.99
N PRO A 331 -7.21 29.16 -26.77
CA PRO A 331 -8.53 28.94 -27.36
C PRO A 331 -8.58 27.66 -28.20
N ASP A 332 -9.73 27.00 -28.18
CA ASP A 332 -10.00 25.73 -28.87
C ASP A 332 -8.99 24.60 -28.58
N PHE A 333 -8.25 24.66 -27.46
CA PHE A 333 -7.33 23.60 -27.07
C PHE A 333 -8.04 22.26 -26.86
N LYS A 334 -7.52 21.22 -27.51
CA LYS A 334 -7.93 19.83 -27.35
C LYS A 334 -6.70 18.94 -27.19
N ALA A 335 -6.81 17.92 -26.35
CA ALA A 335 -5.81 16.87 -26.25
C ALA A 335 -6.44 15.50 -26.04
N ASN A 336 -6.34 14.65 -27.05
CA ASN A 336 -6.81 13.27 -27.06
C ASN A 336 -5.62 12.35 -27.37
N PHE A 337 -5.41 11.30 -26.58
CA PHE A 337 -4.45 10.25 -26.95
C PHE A 337 -4.81 8.88 -26.38
N THR A 338 -4.57 7.84 -27.17
CA THR A 338 -4.62 6.45 -26.71
C THR A 338 -3.21 6.03 -26.32
N ALA A 339 -3.06 5.45 -25.12
CA ALA A 339 -1.80 4.91 -24.66
C ALA A 339 -1.94 3.47 -24.17
N ARG A 340 -0.92 2.64 -24.43
CA ARG A 340 -0.85 1.22 -24.03
C ARG A 340 0.58 0.92 -23.58
N ASN A 341 0.73 0.18 -22.47
CA ASN A 341 2.03 -0.16 -21.90
C ASN A 341 2.90 1.10 -21.66
N GLY A 342 2.27 2.21 -21.25
CA GLY A 342 2.94 3.50 -21.04
C GLY A 342 3.38 4.25 -22.31
N VAL A 343 3.19 3.69 -23.51
CA VAL A 343 3.51 4.28 -24.81
C VAL A 343 2.26 4.90 -25.44
N ILE A 344 2.36 6.10 -26.00
CA ILE A 344 1.32 6.74 -26.80
C ILE A 344 1.27 6.05 -28.17
N ILE A 345 0.13 5.47 -28.54
CA ILE A 345 -0.05 4.76 -29.82
C ILE A 345 -0.83 5.60 -30.85
N GLU A 346 -1.68 6.50 -30.39
CA GLU A 346 -2.49 7.43 -31.18
C GLU A 346 -2.55 8.74 -30.41
N ALA A 347 -2.41 9.89 -31.09
CA ALA A 347 -2.59 11.19 -30.45
C ALA A 347 -3.10 12.24 -31.46
N ASP A 348 -4.00 13.08 -30.97
CA ASP A 348 -4.58 14.25 -31.61
C ASP A 348 -4.57 15.38 -30.57
N VAL A 349 -3.69 16.35 -30.75
CA VAL A 349 -3.41 17.40 -29.77
C VAL A 349 -3.25 18.71 -30.52
N GLU A 350 -4.22 19.59 -30.35
CA GLU A 350 -4.39 20.80 -31.15
C GLU A 350 -4.79 22.03 -30.34
N TYR A 351 -4.48 23.21 -30.88
CA TYR A 351 -5.04 24.49 -30.46
C TYR A 351 -4.93 25.52 -31.59
N LYS A 352 -5.56 26.69 -31.42
CA LYS A 352 -5.41 27.80 -32.36
C LYS A 352 -4.42 28.85 -31.85
N GLU A 353 -3.49 29.24 -32.73
CA GLU A 353 -2.55 30.33 -32.52
C GLU A 353 -2.59 31.27 -33.73
N ASN A 354 -2.85 32.55 -33.52
CA ASN A 354 -2.96 33.57 -34.57
C ASN A 354 -3.93 33.25 -35.73
N GLY A 355 -4.88 32.33 -35.51
CA GLY A 355 -5.85 31.86 -36.51
C GLY A 355 -5.46 30.54 -37.20
N GLU A 356 -4.20 30.10 -37.07
CA GLU A 356 -3.73 28.81 -37.57
C GLU A 356 -3.94 27.71 -36.53
N THR A 357 -4.06 26.45 -36.99
CA THR A 357 -4.20 25.29 -36.11
C THR A 357 -2.86 24.62 -35.90
N VAL A 358 -2.35 24.65 -34.67
CA VAL A 358 -1.10 23.98 -34.28
C VAL A 358 -1.44 22.54 -33.89
N GLN A 359 -0.71 21.56 -34.44
CA GLN A 359 -0.98 20.13 -34.30
C GLN A 359 0.31 19.39 -33.94
N ILE A 360 0.31 18.65 -32.82
CA ILE A 360 1.50 17.90 -32.34
C ILE A 360 1.27 16.40 -32.10
N GLY A 361 0.08 15.87 -32.44
CA GLY A 361 -0.25 14.46 -32.18
C GLY A 361 0.80 13.48 -32.73
N LYS A 362 1.28 13.72 -33.96
CA LYS A 362 2.32 12.90 -34.62
C LYS A 362 3.64 12.84 -33.85
N ASP A 363 4.02 13.94 -33.19
CA ASP A 363 5.28 14.03 -32.43
C ASP A 363 5.21 13.27 -31.09
N LEU A 364 4.01 12.96 -30.60
CA LEU A 364 3.78 12.22 -29.36
C LEU A 364 3.71 10.70 -29.57
N VAL A 365 3.32 10.23 -30.76
CA VAL A 365 3.19 8.80 -31.07
C VAL A 365 4.53 8.07 -30.91
N ASN A 366 4.48 6.83 -30.42
CA ASN A 366 5.60 5.96 -30.04
C ASN A 366 6.46 6.44 -28.86
N LYS A 367 6.12 7.55 -28.19
CA LYS A 367 6.83 7.99 -26.98
C LYS A 367 6.23 7.39 -25.71
N LYS A 368 7.10 7.05 -24.75
CA LYS A 368 6.71 6.67 -23.39
C LYS A 368 6.36 7.91 -22.58
N ILE A 369 5.15 7.96 -22.01
CA ILE A 369 4.60 9.13 -21.31
C ILE A 369 5.48 9.64 -20.16
N HIS A 370 6.17 8.73 -19.47
CA HIS A 370 7.05 9.02 -18.33
C HIS A 370 8.48 9.42 -18.73
N GLU A 371 8.85 9.29 -20.01
CA GLU A 371 10.15 9.69 -20.55
C GLU A 371 10.05 11.02 -21.35
N ILE A 372 8.84 11.58 -21.51
CA ILE A 372 8.63 12.87 -22.18
C ILE A 372 8.94 14.01 -21.20
N GLU A 373 9.88 14.88 -21.58
CA GLU A 373 10.14 16.15 -20.91
C GLU A 373 9.05 17.18 -21.24
N TRP A 374 7.86 16.98 -20.67
CA TRP A 374 6.65 17.76 -20.96
C TRP A 374 6.76 19.28 -20.78
N ASN A 375 7.80 19.81 -20.13
CA ASN A 375 8.02 21.26 -20.02
C ASN A 375 8.73 21.86 -21.25
N THR A 376 9.35 21.05 -22.10
CA THR A 376 10.21 21.48 -23.21
C THR A 376 9.92 20.76 -24.53
N PHE A 377 9.16 19.65 -24.51
CA PHE A 377 8.83 18.85 -25.69
C PHE A 377 7.31 18.81 -25.96
N PRO A 378 6.86 19.13 -27.20
CA PRO A 378 7.62 19.67 -28.33
C PRO A 378 8.03 21.14 -28.10
N SER A 379 9.21 21.54 -28.56
CA SER A 379 9.73 22.91 -28.38
C SER A 379 8.99 23.96 -29.19
N SER A 380 8.25 23.54 -30.22
CA SER A 380 7.33 24.34 -31.04
C SER A 380 5.99 24.62 -30.36
N PHE A 381 5.69 23.99 -29.22
CA PHE A 381 4.38 24.04 -28.58
C PHE A 381 4.29 25.17 -27.53
N ALA A 382 3.11 25.79 -27.39
CA ALA A 382 2.89 26.84 -26.40
C ALA A 382 3.25 26.39 -24.96
N LYS A 383 3.89 27.28 -24.21
CA LYS A 383 4.43 26.99 -22.86
C LYS A 383 3.35 26.58 -21.84
N GLU A 384 2.12 27.08 -21.97
CA GLU A 384 1.06 26.81 -20.99
C GLU A 384 0.49 25.37 -21.10
N PRO A 385 0.16 24.85 -22.30
CA PRO A 385 -0.07 23.42 -22.50
C PRO A 385 1.06 22.50 -22.02
N LEU A 386 2.32 22.84 -22.31
CA LEU A 386 3.50 22.08 -21.85
C LEU A 386 3.55 21.99 -20.31
N LYS A 387 3.48 23.13 -19.61
CA LYS A 387 3.39 23.19 -18.15
C LYS A 387 2.20 22.39 -17.61
N TRP A 388 1.07 22.40 -18.30
CA TRP A 388 -0.13 21.66 -17.88
C TRP A 388 0.07 20.15 -18.01
N PHE A 389 0.54 19.66 -19.16
CA PHE A 389 0.89 18.26 -19.33
C PHE A 389 1.94 17.80 -18.32
N SER A 390 2.95 18.63 -18.03
CA SER A 390 3.94 18.30 -17.00
C SER A 390 3.31 18.08 -15.61
N ARG A 391 2.33 18.90 -15.22
CA ARG A 391 1.59 18.70 -13.96
C ARG A 391 0.76 17.41 -13.93
N LEU A 392 0.35 16.89 -15.09
CA LEU A 392 -0.43 15.66 -15.21
C LEU A 392 0.44 14.40 -15.28
N PHE A 393 1.54 14.46 -16.04
CA PHE A 393 2.27 13.28 -16.50
C PHE A 393 3.73 13.20 -16.07
N SER A 394 4.39 14.33 -15.78
CA SER A 394 5.78 14.30 -15.36
C SER A 394 5.93 13.63 -14.00
N HIS A 395 6.88 12.71 -13.95
CA HIS A 395 7.44 12.17 -12.73
C HIS A 395 8.93 12.49 -12.77
N LYS A 396 9.47 13.17 -11.75
CA LYS A 396 10.93 13.19 -11.60
C LYS A 396 11.36 11.79 -11.19
N PHE A 397 12.23 11.18 -11.99
CA PHE A 397 12.88 9.92 -11.64
C PHE A 397 13.90 10.18 -10.53
N VAL A 398 13.40 10.33 -9.30
CA VAL A 398 14.23 10.38 -8.11
C VAL A 398 14.85 9.00 -7.99
N TYR A 399 16.17 8.88 -8.15
CA TYR A 399 16.90 7.68 -7.79
C TYR A 399 16.94 7.56 -6.26
N TRP A 400 15.79 7.26 -5.67
CA TRP A 400 15.52 7.16 -4.24
C TRP A 400 16.56 6.29 -3.52
N ARG A 401 17.06 5.24 -4.19
CA ARG A 401 18.15 4.36 -3.70
C ARG A 401 19.58 4.84 -4.01
N LYS A 402 19.83 5.63 -5.08
CA LYS A 402 21.19 6.15 -5.38
C LYS A 402 21.56 7.40 -4.57
N GLN A 403 20.58 8.20 -4.13
CA GLN A 403 20.83 9.28 -3.16
C GLN A 403 21.18 8.66 -1.79
N ARG A 404 20.41 7.66 -1.32
CA ARG A 404 20.72 6.92 -0.09
C ARG A 404 22.14 6.34 -0.01
N LYS A 405 22.65 5.72 -1.09
CA LYS A 405 24.04 5.22 -1.14
C LYS A 405 25.13 6.32 -1.16
N ARG A 406 24.76 7.60 -1.08
CA ARG A 406 25.69 8.75 -0.94
C ARG A 406 25.55 9.46 0.40
N ASP A 407 24.40 9.31 1.06
CA ASP A 407 24.04 9.97 2.31
C ASP A 407 24.18 9.04 3.54
N ALA A 408 24.63 7.79 3.33
CA ALA A 408 24.92 6.76 4.32
C ALA A 408 26.29 6.11 4.01
#